data_AF-A0AAD4LHS5-F1
#
_entry.id   AF-A0AAD4LHS5-F1
#
_cell.length_a   1.000
_cell.length_b   1.000
_cell.length_c   1.000
_cell.angle_alpha   90.00
_cell.angle_beta   90.00
_cell.angle_gamma   90.00
#
_symmetry.space_group_name_H-M   'P 1'
#
loop_
_entity.id
_entity.type
_entity.pdbx_description
1 polymer ?
#
loop_
_entity_poly.entity_id
_entity_poly.type
_entity_poly.pdbx_seq_one_letter_code
_entity_poly.pdbx_strand_id
1 'polypeptide(L)'
;MKKYLKRLVGRRDIEDALQRLDILTQEEARMAAAETLKTTCGVDNKVKDVDEKVEGVDERVQSVNVKVEGIDNKVESVGNKVQGVSDRVTKVDDRVQGVDDKVGTVIEGGKETRTAIQQVANQVTGINRNWLRKNLRKWITPPDPSVNYNTARSAHHTGTAVWCTEGTTFSDWKVSGSLLWIHGKRTLLPSESGSRLR
;
A
#
# COMPACT_ATOMS: atom_id res chain seq x y z
N MET A 1 -103.84 -19.41 -54.15
CA MET A 1 -102.62 -19.58 -54.97
C MET A 1 -102.78 -20.54 -56.16
N LYS A 2 -103.33 -21.76 -56.00
CA LYS A 2 -103.48 -22.75 -57.09
C LYS A 2 -104.33 -22.31 -58.31
N LYS A 3 -105.22 -21.32 -58.15
CA LYS A 3 -106.13 -20.84 -59.22
C LYS A 3 -105.45 -19.92 -60.25
N TYR A 4 -104.32 -19.29 -59.91
CA TYR A 4 -103.54 -18.43 -60.84
C TYR A 4 -102.47 -19.22 -61.60
N LEU A 5 -101.87 -20.23 -60.97
CA LEU A 5 -100.91 -21.14 -61.61
C LEU A 5 -101.50 -21.85 -62.84
N LYS A 6 -102.78 -22.24 -62.77
CA LYS A 6 -103.43 -22.98 -63.87
C LYS A 6 -103.83 -22.11 -65.08
N ARG A 7 -103.89 -20.78 -64.93
CA ARG A 7 -104.08 -19.82 -66.05
C ARG A 7 -102.75 -19.31 -66.63
N LEU A 8 -101.63 -19.66 -66.01
CA LEU A 8 -100.29 -19.32 -66.47
C LEU A 8 -99.74 -20.37 -67.45
N VAL A 9 -100.10 -21.64 -67.26
CA VAL A 9 -99.68 -22.76 -68.11
C VAL A 9 -100.48 -22.73 -69.42
N GLY A 10 -99.78 -22.46 -70.53
CA GLY A 10 -100.36 -22.30 -71.87
C GLY A 10 -99.98 -21.00 -72.59
N ARG A 11 -99.28 -20.07 -71.91
CA ARG A 11 -98.73 -18.85 -72.52
C ARG A 11 -97.21 -18.99 -72.73
N ARG A 12 -96.80 -19.21 -73.99
CA ARG A 12 -95.39 -19.47 -74.40
C ARG A 12 -94.41 -18.38 -73.95
N ASP A 13 -94.87 -17.15 -73.87
CA ASP A 13 -94.15 -15.97 -73.40
C ASP A 13 -93.74 -16.07 -71.92
N ILE A 14 -94.57 -16.68 -71.07
CA ILE A 14 -94.29 -16.83 -69.64
C ILE A 14 -93.33 -18.01 -69.39
N GLU A 15 -93.48 -19.10 -70.14
CA GLU A 15 -92.57 -20.26 -70.08
C GLU A 15 -91.15 -19.88 -70.54
N ASP A 16 -91.00 -19.11 -71.62
CA ASP A 16 -89.71 -18.61 -72.10
C ASP A 16 -89.04 -17.68 -71.07
N ALA A 17 -89.82 -16.83 -70.40
CA ALA A 17 -89.32 -15.95 -69.34
C ALA A 17 -88.82 -16.74 -68.11
N LEU A 18 -89.51 -17.82 -67.73
CA LEU A 18 -89.07 -18.69 -66.63
C LEU A 18 -87.78 -19.44 -66.97
N GLN A 19 -87.64 -19.95 -68.20
CA GLN A 19 -86.38 -20.56 -68.65
C GLN A 19 -85.22 -19.57 -68.64
N ARG A 20 -85.44 -18.33 -69.09
CA ARG A 20 -84.41 -17.29 -69.04
C ARG A 20 -84.00 -16.94 -67.62
N LEU A 21 -84.96 -16.87 -66.69
CA LEU A 21 -84.67 -16.62 -65.28
C LEU A 21 -83.82 -17.74 -64.68
N ASP A 22 -84.14 -19.00 -64.97
CA ASP A 22 -83.36 -20.16 -64.51
C ASP A 22 -81.92 -20.13 -65.04
N ILE A 23 -81.75 -19.84 -66.34
CA ILE A 23 -80.43 -19.68 -66.98
C ILE A 23 -79.65 -18.52 -66.35
N LEU A 24 -80.28 -17.35 -66.17
CA LEU A 24 -79.64 -16.20 -65.53
C LEU A 24 -79.26 -16.48 -64.08
N THR A 25 -80.13 -17.14 -63.31
CA THR A 25 -79.84 -17.55 -61.92
C THR A 25 -78.64 -18.49 -61.86
N GLN A 26 -78.52 -19.41 -62.82
CA GLN A 26 -77.37 -20.31 -62.93
C GLN A 26 -76.09 -19.57 -63.30
N GLU A 27 -76.14 -18.61 -64.23
CA GLU A 27 -74.98 -17.80 -64.63
C GLU A 27 -74.54 -16.82 -63.54
N GLU A 28 -75.46 -16.21 -62.78
CA GLU A 28 -75.14 -15.41 -61.60
C GLU A 28 -74.43 -16.26 -60.53
N ALA A 29 -74.92 -17.48 -60.27
CA ALA A 29 -74.27 -18.40 -59.35
C ALA A 29 -72.86 -18.81 -59.85
N ARG A 30 -72.69 -19.03 -61.15
CA ARG A 30 -71.38 -19.32 -61.77
C ARG A 30 -70.43 -18.14 -61.68
N MET A 31 -70.91 -16.93 -61.90
CA MET A 31 -70.11 -15.71 -61.80
C MET A 31 -69.64 -15.48 -60.36
N ALA A 32 -70.53 -15.64 -59.38
CA ALA A 32 -70.17 -15.59 -57.96
C ALA A 32 -69.13 -16.67 -57.59
N ALA A 33 -69.27 -17.88 -58.14
CA ALA A 33 -68.27 -18.94 -57.96
C ALA A 33 -66.92 -18.58 -58.62
N ALA A 34 -66.93 -17.93 -59.79
CA ALA A 34 -65.70 -17.51 -60.47
C ALA A 34 -64.97 -16.38 -59.71
N GLU A 35 -65.68 -15.41 -59.17
CA GLU A 35 -65.06 -14.35 -58.34
C GLU A 35 -64.50 -14.89 -57.02
N THR A 36 -65.21 -15.83 -56.38
CA THR A 36 -64.69 -16.52 -55.19
C THR A 36 -63.47 -17.37 -55.53
N LEU A 37 -63.43 -18.05 -56.68
CA LEU A 37 -62.23 -18.76 -57.17
C LEU A 37 -61.06 -17.82 -57.47
N LYS A 38 -61.32 -16.64 -58.05
CA LYS A 38 -60.27 -15.64 -58.32
C LYS A 38 -59.66 -15.09 -57.03
N THR A 39 -60.50 -14.74 -56.06
CA THR A 39 -60.03 -14.24 -54.76
C THR A 39 -59.30 -15.32 -53.97
N THR A 40 -59.79 -16.55 -53.97
CA THR A 40 -59.12 -17.69 -53.32
C THR A 40 -57.78 -18.04 -53.97
N CYS A 41 -57.66 -17.98 -55.30
CA CYS A 41 -56.37 -18.12 -55.99
C CYS A 41 -55.37 -17.02 -55.59
N GLY A 42 -55.85 -15.78 -55.42
CA GLY A 42 -55.01 -14.69 -54.91
C GLY A 42 -54.54 -14.92 -53.47
N VAL A 43 -55.40 -15.50 -52.62
CA VAL A 43 -55.05 -15.91 -51.26
C VAL A 43 -54.03 -17.05 -51.27
N ASP A 44 -54.20 -18.06 -52.12
CA ASP A 44 -53.27 -19.19 -52.26
C ASP A 44 -51.84 -18.74 -52.59
N ASN A 45 -51.69 -17.81 -53.53
CA ASN A 45 -50.38 -17.25 -53.87
C ASN A 45 -49.74 -16.51 -52.68
N LYS A 46 -50.51 -15.71 -51.93
CA LYS A 46 -49.98 -15.05 -50.73
C LYS A 46 -49.64 -16.05 -49.62
N VAL A 47 -50.38 -17.15 -49.53
CA VAL A 47 -50.08 -18.22 -48.57
C VAL A 47 -48.76 -18.90 -48.93
N LYS A 48 -48.50 -19.17 -50.22
CA LYS A 48 -47.19 -19.68 -50.68
C LYS A 48 -46.03 -18.72 -50.35
N ASP A 49 -46.20 -17.42 -50.62
CA ASP A 49 -45.18 -16.42 -50.27
C ASP A 49 -44.92 -16.35 -48.75
N VAL A 50 -45.95 -16.57 -47.92
CA VAL A 50 -45.81 -16.63 -46.47
C VAL A 50 -45.08 -17.91 -46.05
N ASP A 51 -45.39 -19.04 -46.68
CA ASP A 51 -44.76 -20.33 -46.41
C ASP A 51 -43.24 -20.27 -46.64
N GLU A 52 -42.81 -19.74 -47.80
CA GLU A 52 -41.39 -19.55 -48.12
C GLU A 52 -40.68 -18.62 -47.10
N LYS A 53 -41.35 -17.56 -46.65
CA LYS A 53 -40.80 -16.67 -45.61
C LYS A 53 -40.71 -17.37 -44.26
N VAL A 54 -41.67 -18.24 -43.93
CA VAL A 54 -41.67 -19.01 -42.69
C VAL A 54 -40.54 -20.02 -42.69
N GLU A 55 -40.29 -20.72 -43.81
CA GLU A 55 -39.12 -21.59 -43.97
C GLU A 55 -37.81 -20.81 -43.77
N GLY A 56 -37.68 -19.64 -44.41
CA GLY A 56 -36.50 -18.78 -44.24
C GLY A 56 -36.33 -18.24 -42.81
N VAL A 57 -37.41 -18.03 -42.07
CA VAL A 57 -37.36 -17.68 -40.64
C VAL A 57 -36.90 -18.89 -39.81
N ASP A 58 -37.39 -20.09 -40.11
CA ASP A 58 -37.02 -21.31 -39.39
C ASP A 58 -35.52 -21.59 -39.50
N GLU A 59 -34.95 -21.50 -40.71
CA GLU A 59 -33.50 -21.64 -40.94
C GLU A 59 -32.68 -20.64 -40.11
N ARG A 60 -33.13 -19.39 -40.03
CA ARG A 60 -32.46 -18.34 -39.24
C ARG A 60 -32.57 -18.62 -37.75
N VAL A 61 -33.72 -19.11 -37.28
CA VAL A 61 -33.93 -19.49 -35.88
C VAL A 61 -33.02 -20.66 -35.50
N GLN A 62 -32.90 -21.68 -36.35
CA GLN A 62 -31.95 -22.79 -36.14
C GLN A 62 -30.50 -22.28 -36.06
N SER A 63 -30.09 -21.39 -36.96
CA SER A 63 -28.75 -20.76 -36.93
C SER A 63 -28.50 -19.97 -35.64
N VAL A 64 -29.49 -19.21 -35.16
CA VAL A 64 -29.42 -18.48 -33.89
C VAL A 64 -29.28 -19.45 -32.72
N ASN A 65 -30.03 -20.55 -32.71
CA ASN A 65 -29.98 -21.54 -31.63
C ASN A 65 -28.57 -22.13 -31.46
N VAL A 66 -27.91 -22.50 -32.56
CA VAL A 66 -26.52 -22.99 -32.56
C VAL A 66 -25.55 -21.93 -32.01
N LYS A 67 -25.73 -20.66 -32.39
CA LYS A 67 -24.87 -19.57 -31.87
C LYS A 67 -25.08 -19.34 -30.37
N VAL A 68 -26.31 -19.44 -29.89
CA VAL A 68 -26.65 -19.30 -28.47
C VAL A 68 -26.00 -20.42 -27.65
N GLU A 69 -26.10 -21.67 -28.11
CA GLU A 69 -25.40 -22.79 -27.47
C GLU A 69 -23.87 -22.58 -27.43
N GLY A 70 -23.30 -22.05 -28.51
CA GLY A 70 -21.88 -21.67 -28.54
C GLY A 70 -21.51 -20.55 -27.57
N ILE A 71 -22.41 -19.61 -27.31
CA ILE A 71 -22.24 -18.53 -26.33
C ILE A 71 -22.32 -19.11 -24.92
N ASP A 72 -23.30 -19.97 -24.63
CA ASP A 72 -23.46 -20.59 -23.31
C ASP A 72 -22.20 -21.34 -22.89
N ASN A 73 -21.64 -22.17 -23.78
CA ASN A 73 -20.37 -22.87 -23.54
C ASN A 73 -19.20 -21.91 -23.24
N LYS A 74 -19.12 -20.77 -23.94
CA LYS A 74 -18.08 -19.76 -23.69
C LYS A 74 -18.29 -19.06 -22.36
N VAL A 75 -19.53 -18.73 -22.01
CA VAL A 75 -19.89 -18.09 -20.74
C VAL A 75 -19.54 -19.01 -19.57
N GLU A 76 -19.84 -20.30 -19.67
CA GLU A 76 -19.44 -21.30 -18.67
C GLU A 76 -17.91 -21.37 -18.51
N SER A 77 -17.17 -21.42 -19.62
CA SER A 77 -15.70 -21.40 -19.61
C SER A 77 -15.12 -20.14 -18.94
N VAL A 78 -15.70 -18.97 -19.22
CA VAL A 78 -15.34 -17.71 -18.57
C VAL A 78 -15.67 -17.76 -17.08
N GLY A 79 -16.83 -18.28 -16.68
CA GLY A 79 -17.20 -18.47 -15.28
C GLY A 79 -16.16 -19.27 -14.50
N ASN A 80 -15.71 -20.40 -15.07
CA ASN A 80 -14.67 -21.24 -14.45
C ASN A 80 -13.32 -20.50 -14.31
N LYS A 81 -12.92 -19.72 -15.33
CA LYS A 81 -11.70 -18.90 -15.27
C LYS A 81 -11.81 -17.81 -14.21
N VAL A 82 -12.95 -17.13 -14.12
CA VAL A 82 -13.22 -16.08 -13.13
C VAL A 82 -13.16 -16.65 -11.72
N GLN A 83 -13.75 -17.84 -11.48
CA GLN A 83 -13.64 -18.52 -10.20
C GLN A 83 -12.18 -18.82 -9.84
N GLY A 84 -11.40 -19.37 -10.78
CA GLY A 84 -9.97 -19.63 -10.56
C GLY A 84 -9.14 -18.38 -10.30
N VAL A 85 -9.50 -17.23 -10.90
CA VAL A 85 -8.88 -15.93 -10.57
C VAL A 85 -9.28 -15.49 -9.16
N SER A 86 -10.55 -15.61 -8.78
CA SER A 86 -11.04 -15.29 -7.44
C SER A 86 -10.25 -16.05 -6.36
N ASP A 87 -10.10 -17.37 -6.52
CA ASP A 87 -9.36 -18.23 -5.58
C ASP A 87 -7.86 -17.88 -5.48
N ARG A 88 -7.29 -17.32 -6.56
CA ARG A 88 -5.89 -16.85 -6.55
C ARG A 88 -5.76 -15.51 -5.85
N VAL A 89 -6.73 -14.61 -6.03
CA VAL A 89 -6.75 -13.30 -5.37
C VAL A 89 -6.88 -13.47 -3.87
N THR A 90 -7.75 -14.37 -3.38
CA THR A 90 -7.87 -14.66 -1.94
C THR A 90 -6.55 -15.18 -1.34
N LYS A 91 -5.86 -16.10 -2.03
CA LYS A 91 -4.53 -16.58 -1.58
C LYS A 91 -3.45 -15.50 -1.58
N VAL A 92 -3.53 -14.53 -2.50
CA VAL A 92 -2.61 -13.38 -2.51
C VAL A 92 -2.90 -12.48 -1.33
N ASP A 93 -4.18 -12.24 -1.02
CA ASP A 93 -4.62 -11.45 0.13
C ASP A 93 -4.07 -12.01 1.46
N ASP A 94 -4.23 -13.33 1.67
CA ASP A 94 -3.67 -14.03 2.84
C ASP A 94 -2.15 -13.84 2.97
N ARG A 95 -1.43 -13.91 1.83
CA ARG A 95 0.02 -13.74 1.80
C ARG A 95 0.43 -12.29 2.10
N VAL A 96 -0.33 -11.32 1.61
CA VAL A 96 -0.09 -9.90 1.87
C VAL A 96 -0.31 -9.60 3.34
N GLN A 97 -1.41 -10.09 3.93
CA GLN A 97 -1.64 -9.97 5.37
C GLN A 97 -0.48 -10.56 6.19
N GLY A 98 0.01 -11.74 5.81
CA GLY A 98 1.17 -12.36 6.48
C GLY A 98 2.49 -11.60 6.29
N VAL A 99 2.64 -10.81 5.22
CA VAL A 99 3.78 -9.89 5.05
C VAL A 99 3.62 -8.66 5.93
N ASP A 100 2.42 -8.08 5.98
CA ASP A 100 2.12 -6.92 6.83
C ASP A 100 2.40 -7.22 8.31
N ASP A 101 1.99 -8.38 8.81
CA ASP A 101 2.26 -8.81 10.18
C ASP A 101 3.77 -8.92 10.47
N LYS A 102 4.54 -9.48 9.52
CA LYS A 102 6.00 -9.59 9.63
C LYS A 102 6.68 -8.23 9.60
N VAL A 103 6.23 -7.34 8.72
CA VAL A 103 6.74 -5.95 8.65
C VAL A 103 6.45 -5.22 9.96
N GLY A 104 5.24 -5.38 10.53
CA GLY A 104 4.91 -4.85 11.85
C GLY A 104 5.87 -5.32 12.94
N THR A 105 6.18 -6.62 12.96
CA THR A 105 7.15 -7.21 13.91
C THR A 105 8.57 -6.63 13.72
N VAL A 106 9.03 -6.47 12.47
CA VAL A 106 10.35 -5.89 12.17
C VAL A 106 10.43 -4.42 12.58
N ILE A 107 9.36 -3.65 12.36
CA ILE A 107 9.29 -2.25 12.79
C ILE A 107 9.45 -2.16 14.31
N GLU A 108 8.81 -3.04 15.07
CA GLU A 108 8.88 -2.99 16.53
C GLU A 108 10.24 -3.42 17.07
N GLY A 109 10.83 -4.49 16.53
CA GLY A 109 12.23 -4.84 16.81
C GLY A 109 13.22 -3.71 16.43
N GLY A 110 12.93 -2.96 15.36
CA GLY A 110 13.68 -1.76 14.99
C GLY A 110 13.62 -0.64 16.04
N LYS A 111 12.47 -0.44 16.70
CA LYS A 111 12.34 0.55 17.79
C LYS A 111 13.09 0.12 19.05
N GLU A 112 13.02 -1.17 19.39
CA GLU A 112 13.75 -1.74 20.53
C GLU A 112 15.26 -1.61 20.35
N THR A 113 15.78 -2.03 19.19
CA THR A 113 17.21 -1.90 18.86
C THR A 113 17.69 -0.45 18.86
N ARG A 114 16.90 0.48 18.30
CA ARG A 114 17.20 1.92 18.37
C ARG A 114 17.30 2.42 19.81
N THR A 115 16.40 1.97 20.69
CA THR A 115 16.40 2.34 22.11
C THR A 115 17.64 1.79 22.82
N ALA A 116 17.99 0.52 22.58
CA ALA A 116 19.20 -0.09 23.13
C ALA A 116 20.47 0.63 22.68
N ILE A 117 20.58 1.00 21.39
CA ILE A 117 21.72 1.77 20.87
C ILE A 117 21.83 3.12 21.58
N GLN A 118 20.72 3.82 21.81
CA GLN A 118 20.73 5.10 22.53
C GLN A 118 21.21 4.95 23.98
N GLN A 119 20.82 3.86 24.66
CA GLN A 119 21.28 3.55 26.02
C GLN A 119 22.78 3.28 26.04
N VAL A 120 23.30 2.45 25.12
CA VAL A 120 24.73 2.16 25.00
C VAL A 120 25.52 3.43 24.71
N ALA A 121 25.06 4.28 23.79
CA ALA A 121 25.70 5.56 23.49
C ALA A 121 25.83 6.45 24.76
N ASN A 122 24.78 6.50 25.57
CA ASN A 122 24.80 7.23 26.85
C ASN A 122 25.77 6.60 27.86
N GLN A 123 25.88 5.27 27.93
CA GLN A 123 26.85 4.59 28.79
C GLN A 123 28.30 4.85 28.35
N VAL A 124 28.60 4.73 27.06
CA VAL A 124 29.93 4.97 26.49
C VAL A 124 30.39 6.41 26.77
N THR A 125 29.53 7.39 26.54
CA THR A 125 29.83 8.80 26.87
C THR A 125 30.05 9.01 28.37
N GLY A 126 29.29 8.32 29.22
CA GLY A 126 29.48 8.29 30.67
C GLY A 126 30.84 7.71 31.09
N ILE A 127 31.24 6.57 30.52
CA ILE A 127 32.54 5.94 30.77
C ILE A 127 33.68 6.88 30.37
N ASN A 128 33.59 7.48 29.18
CA ASN A 128 34.61 8.40 28.68
C ASN A 128 34.77 9.62 29.62
N ARG A 129 33.65 10.21 30.07
CA ARG A 129 33.65 11.32 31.04
C ARG A 129 34.29 10.92 32.36
N ASN A 130 33.98 9.74 32.88
CA ASN A 130 34.51 9.23 34.14
C ASN A 130 36.02 8.96 34.06
N TRP A 131 36.48 8.38 32.95
CA TRP A 131 37.89 8.14 32.69
C TRP A 131 38.67 9.46 32.62
N LEU A 132 38.19 10.44 31.85
CA LEU A 132 38.79 11.77 31.78
C LEU A 132 38.89 12.42 33.15
N ARG A 133 37.80 12.37 33.94
CA ARG A 133 37.77 12.88 35.31
C ARG A 133 38.79 12.19 36.22
N LYS A 134 38.98 10.88 36.12
CA LYS A 134 39.99 10.13 36.91
C LYS A 134 41.41 10.54 36.53
N ASN A 135 41.71 10.67 35.24
CA ASN A 135 43.04 11.09 34.80
C ASN A 135 43.38 12.52 35.21
N LEU A 136 42.43 13.45 35.06
CA LEU A 136 42.60 14.82 35.53
C LEU A 136 42.85 14.87 37.04
N ARG A 137 42.10 14.08 37.83
CA ARG A 137 42.35 13.97 39.28
C ARG A 137 43.74 13.43 39.60
N LYS A 138 44.17 12.36 38.92
CA LYS A 138 45.51 11.79 39.10
C LYS A 138 46.61 12.81 38.77
N TRP A 139 46.45 13.56 37.69
CA TRP A 139 47.42 14.56 37.25
C TRP A 139 47.57 15.74 38.22
N ILE A 140 46.47 16.18 38.83
CA ILE A 140 46.48 17.31 39.80
C ILE A 140 46.87 16.87 41.22
N THR A 141 46.90 15.56 41.51
CA THR A 141 47.20 15.07 42.86
C THR A 141 48.66 15.41 43.22
N PRO A 142 48.91 16.14 44.34
CA PRO A 142 50.26 16.48 44.74
C PRO A 142 51.06 15.21 45.06
N PRO A 143 52.39 15.21 44.86
CA PRO A 143 53.27 14.15 45.38
C PRO A 143 53.06 14.00 46.90
N ASP A 144 53.20 12.78 47.42
CA ASP A 144 53.05 12.53 48.86
C ASP A 144 54.02 13.43 49.66
N PRO A 145 53.49 14.38 50.46
CA PRO A 145 54.33 15.32 51.20
C PRO A 145 55.20 14.62 52.24
N SER A 146 54.83 13.41 52.67
CA SER A 146 55.60 12.59 53.61
C SER A 146 56.92 12.13 53.00
N VAL A 147 56.93 11.82 51.70
CA VAL A 147 58.16 11.46 50.98
C VAL A 147 59.11 12.64 50.93
N ASN A 148 58.58 13.84 50.63
CA ASN A 148 59.39 15.06 50.65
C ASN A 148 59.92 15.35 52.07
N TYR A 149 59.06 15.25 53.09
CA TYR A 149 59.44 15.42 54.49
C TYR A 149 60.52 14.43 54.93
N ASN A 150 60.35 13.13 54.64
CA ASN A 150 61.30 12.09 55.01
C ASN A 150 62.63 12.22 54.26
N THR A 151 62.60 12.62 52.99
CA THR A 151 63.81 12.88 52.19
C THR A 151 64.57 14.08 52.76
N ALA A 152 63.88 15.19 53.02
CA ALA A 152 64.48 16.39 53.62
C ALA A 152 65.04 16.10 55.03
N ARG A 153 64.32 15.32 55.83
CA ARG A 153 64.75 14.88 57.17
C ARG A 153 65.96 13.96 57.11
N SER A 154 66.04 13.06 56.14
CA SER A 154 67.18 12.13 55.99
C SER A 154 68.44 12.83 55.46
N ALA A 155 68.26 13.87 54.62
CA ALA A 155 69.35 14.71 54.13
C ALA A 155 69.77 15.83 55.12
N HIS A 156 69.05 15.98 56.23
CA HIS A 156 69.33 17.01 57.24
C HIS A 156 70.59 16.64 58.03
N HIS A 157 71.53 17.58 58.12
CA HIS A 157 72.69 17.46 59.00
C HIS A 157 72.39 18.06 60.37
N THR A 158 72.87 17.43 61.44
CA THR A 158 72.74 17.92 62.82
C THR A 158 73.18 19.38 62.94
N GLY A 159 72.32 20.23 63.51
CA GLY A 159 72.54 21.69 63.60
C GLY A 159 71.89 22.53 62.50
N THR A 160 71.38 21.90 61.43
CA THR A 160 70.68 22.62 60.35
C THR A 160 69.38 23.25 60.87
N ALA A 161 69.15 24.52 60.54
CA ALA A 161 68.03 25.37 60.98
C ALA A 161 68.02 25.77 62.47
N VAL A 162 68.97 25.34 63.30
CA VAL A 162 69.09 25.75 64.72
C VAL A 162 69.19 27.27 64.87
N TRP A 163 69.91 27.94 63.96
CA TRP A 163 70.00 29.42 63.94
C TRP A 163 68.63 30.11 63.80
N CYS A 164 67.65 29.45 63.17
CA CYS A 164 66.31 29.98 62.96
C CYS A 164 65.33 29.49 64.04
N THR A 165 65.40 28.23 64.48
CA THR A 165 64.45 27.67 65.45
C THR A 165 64.80 27.98 66.90
N GLU A 166 66.09 28.12 67.20
CA GLU A 166 66.62 28.40 68.55
C GLU A 166 67.30 29.79 68.61
N GLY A 167 67.29 30.54 67.50
CA GLY A 167 67.76 31.92 67.47
C GLY A 167 66.84 32.88 68.23
N THR A 168 67.44 33.96 68.74
CA THR A 168 66.71 35.01 69.47
C THR A 168 65.64 35.66 68.62
N THR A 169 65.91 35.92 67.34
CA THR A 169 64.97 36.56 66.40
C THR A 169 63.62 35.83 66.29
N PHE A 170 63.63 34.50 66.25
CA PHE A 170 62.40 33.71 66.17
C PHE A 170 61.68 33.61 67.52
N SER A 171 62.44 33.52 68.60
CA SER A 171 61.90 33.52 69.96
C SER A 171 61.22 34.85 70.29
N ASP A 172 61.85 35.98 69.95
CA ASP A 172 61.31 37.33 70.13
C ASP A 172 60.03 37.52 69.29
N TRP A 173 60.05 37.03 68.04
CA TRP A 173 58.88 37.06 67.16
C TRP A 173 57.69 36.27 67.71
N LYS A 174 57.91 35.06 68.24
CA LYS A 174 56.85 34.24 68.86
C LYS A 174 56.12 34.97 69.97
N VAL A 175 56.84 35.80 70.72
CA VAL A 175 56.30 36.59 71.84
C VAL A 175 55.61 37.86 71.34
N SER A 176 56.14 38.52 70.30
CA SER A 176 55.59 39.80 69.81
C SER A 176 54.39 39.66 68.86
N GLY A 177 54.18 38.49 68.24
CA GLY A 177 53.02 38.19 67.40
C GLY A 177 52.91 38.97 66.08
N SER A 178 54.00 39.57 65.61
CA SER A 178 54.03 40.34 64.35
C SER A 178 54.09 39.43 63.10
N LEU A 179 54.08 39.97 61.89
CA LEU A 179 54.30 39.17 60.66
C LEU A 179 55.80 39.04 60.38
N LEU A 180 56.31 37.80 60.29
CA LEU A 180 57.69 37.52 59.88
C LEU A 180 57.71 37.06 58.41
N TRP A 181 58.34 37.85 57.54
CA TRP A 181 58.50 37.52 56.13
C TRP A 181 59.86 36.86 55.88
N ILE A 182 59.86 35.63 55.35
CA ILE A 182 61.08 34.94 54.93
C ILE A 182 61.33 35.27 53.45
N HIS A 183 62.36 36.07 53.18
CA HIS A 183 62.81 36.32 51.81
C HIS A 183 63.73 35.19 51.34
N GLY A 184 63.33 34.45 50.30
CA GLY A 184 64.18 33.42 49.69
C GLY A 184 65.31 34.04 48.85
N LYS A 185 66.56 33.59 49.04
CA LYS A 185 67.68 33.97 48.16
C LYS A 185 67.66 33.13 46.88
N ARG A 186 67.20 33.70 45.77
CA ARG A 186 67.52 33.17 44.43
C ARG A 186 68.83 33.83 43.96
N THR A 187 69.94 33.13 44.09
CA THR A 187 71.23 33.62 43.59
C THR A 187 71.32 33.32 42.10
N LEU A 188 71.26 34.35 41.24
CA LEU A 188 71.65 34.23 39.84
C LEU A 188 73.16 33.95 39.80
N LEU A 189 73.58 32.86 39.15
CA LEU A 189 75.01 32.60 38.92
C LEU A 189 75.57 33.65 37.93
N PRO A 190 76.80 34.14 38.09
CA PRO A 190 77.40 35.09 37.15
C PRO A 190 77.74 34.38 35.83
N SER A 191 77.43 35.00 34.70
CA SER A 191 77.91 34.56 33.38
C SER A 191 79.40 34.90 33.24
N GLU A 192 80.26 33.91 33.13
CA GLU A 192 81.62 34.11 32.61
C GLU A 192 81.64 33.79 31.11
N SER A 193 81.85 34.84 30.30
CA SER A 193 82.36 34.87 28.92
C SER A 193 82.18 36.32 28.44
N GLY A 194 83.15 37.13 28.03
CA GLY A 194 84.55 36.99 27.73
C GLY A 194 84.96 38.23 26.91
N SER A 195 86.26 38.50 26.84
CA SER A 195 86.95 39.38 25.87
C SER A 195 87.04 40.88 26.14
N ARG A 196 88.25 41.38 26.43
CA ARG A 196 89.11 42.12 25.48
C ARG A 196 90.25 42.84 26.19
N LEU A 197 91.51 42.45 25.91
CA LEU A 197 92.61 43.41 25.74
C LEU A 197 93.58 42.88 24.66
N ARG A 198 93.64 43.67 23.58
CA ARG A 198 94.59 43.75 22.45
C ARG A 198 94.81 42.52 21.58
#